data_AF-A0A4R4DNG0-F1
#
_entry.id   AF-A0A4R4DNG0-F1
#
_cell.length_a   1.000
_cell.length_b   1.000
_cell.length_c   1.000
_cell.angle_alpha   90.00
_cell.angle_beta   90.00
_cell.angle_gamma   90.00
#
_symmetry.space_group_name_H-M   'P 1'
#
loop_
_entity.id
_entity.type
_entity.pdbx_description
1 polymer ?
#
loop_
_entity_poly.entity_id
_entity_poly.type
_entity_poly.pdbx_seq_one_letter_code
_entity_poly.pdbx_strand_id
1 'polypeptide(L)'
;MWKSCFPSLSENIPISCPFVPPPTGAPPMPTPLSHRRYTPKRPWAPMSDAEWAAVLPHLRVVVMGQGRPLADARARIDAMFRIAASGQPWHRLPEQYGKPDTVSRHFRRLARMGLWMRLLGACAAPDAPPALRRIEHFVVRAARRAMRVLGMDAAVMAERLGLLSAMPVLPIYLCRPHWFGVFEGHLAETLRAHRDAPLALPFKDLRILLRVMRFYAGKPWHRRWAEP
;
A
#
# COMPACT_ATOMS: atom_id res chain seq x y z
N MET A 1 9.76 -5.10 -37.35
CA MET A 1 9.09 -6.37 -36.99
C MET A 1 8.63 -6.22 -35.54
N TRP A 2 7.37 -6.55 -35.18
CA TRP A 2 6.68 -6.30 -33.88
C TRP A 2 5.82 -5.02 -33.78
N LYS A 3 5.22 -4.58 -34.89
CA LYS A 3 4.12 -3.59 -34.92
C LYS A 3 2.71 -4.21 -35.03
N SER A 4 2.57 -5.53 -34.91
CA SER A 4 1.37 -6.26 -35.38
C SER A 4 0.63 -7.09 -34.32
N CYS A 5 0.70 -6.75 -33.03
CA CYS A 5 -0.06 -7.46 -31.97
C CYS A 5 -1.03 -6.61 -31.14
N PHE A 6 -1.28 -5.36 -31.53
CA PHE A 6 -2.42 -4.58 -31.04
C PHE A 6 -3.39 -4.39 -32.20
N PRO A 7 -4.61 -4.96 -32.15
CA PRO A 7 -5.66 -4.53 -33.05
C PRO A 7 -5.91 -3.05 -32.80
N SER A 8 -5.96 -2.26 -33.87
CA SER A 8 -6.31 -0.85 -33.85
C SER A 8 -7.60 -0.63 -33.10
N LEU A 9 -7.55 0.18 -32.03
CA LEU A 9 -8.70 0.75 -31.34
C LEU A 9 -9.36 1.80 -32.25
N SER A 10 -9.95 1.36 -33.35
CA SER A 10 -10.70 2.20 -34.29
C SER A 10 -11.86 1.40 -34.87
N GLU A 11 -12.76 0.94 -34.01
CA GLU A 11 -14.12 0.57 -34.39
C GLU A 11 -14.97 0.64 -33.12
N ASN A 12 -16.10 1.34 -33.24
CA ASN A 12 -17.06 1.58 -32.16
C ASN A 12 -17.45 0.26 -31.48
N ILE A 13 -16.86 -0.03 -30.32
CA ILE A 13 -17.43 -0.99 -29.38
C ILE A 13 -18.60 -0.24 -28.73
N PRO A 14 -19.86 -0.62 -28.96
CA PRO A 14 -20.94 -0.07 -28.16
C PRO A 14 -20.64 -0.44 -26.70
N ILE A 15 -20.40 0.55 -25.86
CA ILE A 15 -20.26 0.37 -24.41
C ILE A 15 -21.68 0.12 -23.87
N SER A 16 -22.22 -1.04 -24.22
CA SER A 16 -23.39 -1.64 -23.59
C SER A 16 -22.91 -2.95 -22.96
N CYS A 17 -22.01 -2.83 -21.97
CA CYS A 17 -21.94 -3.87 -20.96
C CYS A 17 -23.30 -3.84 -20.24
N PRO A 18 -24.15 -4.87 -20.36
CA PRO A 18 -25.34 -4.92 -19.54
C PRO A 18 -24.87 -4.90 -18.09
N PHE A 19 -25.35 -3.93 -17.32
CA PHE A 19 -25.22 -3.96 -15.89
C PHE A 19 -25.90 -5.25 -15.42
N VAL A 20 -25.11 -6.26 -15.07
CA VAL A 20 -25.60 -7.48 -14.45
C VAL A 20 -25.86 -7.12 -12.99
N PRO A 21 -27.12 -7.01 -12.53
CA PRO A 21 -27.38 -6.80 -11.12
C PRO A 21 -26.79 -7.97 -10.33
N PRO A 22 -26.27 -7.72 -9.12
CA PRO A 22 -25.75 -8.80 -8.29
C PRO A 22 -26.84 -9.87 -8.08
N PRO A 23 -26.46 -11.17 -8.01
CA PRO A 23 -27.42 -12.25 -7.82
C PRO A 23 -28.23 -12.01 -6.54
N THR A 24 -29.53 -12.24 -6.61
CA THR A 24 -30.45 -12.06 -5.48
C THR A 24 -30.00 -12.94 -4.31
N GLY A 25 -29.56 -12.31 -3.22
CA GLY A 25 -28.95 -12.99 -2.06
C GLY A 25 -27.44 -12.76 -1.90
N ALA A 26 -26.79 -12.03 -2.81
CA ALA A 26 -25.46 -11.49 -2.55
C ALA A 26 -25.52 -10.60 -1.29
N PRO A 27 -24.54 -10.68 -0.37
CA PRO A 27 -24.47 -9.73 0.73
C PRO A 27 -24.54 -8.32 0.14
N PRO A 28 -25.33 -7.40 0.71
CA PRO A 28 -25.43 -6.04 0.20
C PRO A 28 -24.01 -5.52 0.02
N MET A 29 -23.76 -4.87 -1.12
CA MET A 29 -22.46 -4.23 -1.38
C MET A 29 -22.04 -3.53 -0.09
N PRO A 30 -20.90 -3.91 0.51
CA PRO A 30 -20.51 -3.33 1.79
C PRO A 30 -20.53 -1.83 1.60
N THR A 31 -21.22 -1.14 2.50
CA THR A 31 -21.30 0.32 2.47
C THR A 31 -19.89 0.87 2.23
N PRO A 32 -19.70 1.79 1.26
CA PRO A 32 -18.38 2.35 1.02
C PRO A 32 -17.86 2.87 2.36
N LEU A 33 -16.67 2.41 2.77
CA LEU A 33 -16.06 2.78 4.05
C LEU A 33 -16.19 4.30 4.23
N SER A 34 -16.98 4.74 5.21
CA SER A 34 -17.53 6.10 5.34
C SER A 34 -16.48 7.21 5.53
N HIS A 35 -15.20 6.87 5.60
CA HIS A 35 -14.12 7.81 5.88
C HIS A 35 -12.96 7.73 4.87
N ARG A 36 -13.26 7.48 3.59
CA ARG A 36 -12.26 7.67 2.53
C ARG A 36 -11.90 9.15 2.42
N ARG A 37 -10.65 9.51 2.65
CA ARG A 37 -10.18 10.90 2.55
C ARG A 37 -8.82 11.00 1.88
N TYR A 38 -8.56 12.17 1.30
CA TYR A 38 -7.23 12.56 0.84
C TYR A 38 -6.54 13.38 1.93
N THR A 39 -5.32 12.98 2.28
CA THR A 39 -4.46 13.72 3.18
C THR A 39 -3.94 14.99 2.49
N PRO A 40 -4.11 16.19 3.07
CA PRO A 40 -3.56 17.42 2.53
C PRO A 40 -2.02 17.38 2.53
N LYS A 41 -1.39 18.05 1.56
CA LYS A 41 0.07 18.13 1.48
C LYS A 41 0.60 19.08 2.55
N ARG A 42 1.55 18.60 3.35
CA ARG A 42 2.32 19.42 4.30
C ARG A 42 3.72 19.70 3.73
N PRO A 43 4.18 20.96 3.65
CA PRO A 43 5.57 21.28 3.33
C PRO A 43 6.54 20.63 4.31
N TRP A 44 7.76 20.32 3.86
CA TRP A 44 8.75 19.70 4.72
C TRP A 44 9.14 20.63 5.88
N ALA A 45 9.04 20.11 7.10
CA ALA A 45 9.60 20.69 8.31
C ALA A 45 9.95 19.52 9.25
N PRO A 46 11.05 19.60 10.04
CA PRO A 46 11.33 18.63 11.10
C PRO A 46 10.14 18.50 12.05
N MET A 47 9.93 17.31 12.61
CA MET A 47 8.86 17.11 13.59
C MET A 47 9.05 18.04 14.80
N SER A 48 7.96 18.54 15.37
CA SER A 48 7.98 19.20 16.68
C SER A 48 8.06 18.16 17.81
N ASP A 49 8.34 18.61 19.03
CA ASP A 49 8.45 17.71 20.19
C ASP A 49 7.13 16.97 20.46
N ALA A 50 6.00 17.64 20.27
CA ALA A 50 4.66 17.03 20.38
C ALA A 50 4.41 15.99 19.29
N GLU A 51 4.87 16.24 18.06
CA GLU A 51 4.76 15.28 16.95
C GLU A 51 5.65 14.06 17.19
N TRP A 52 6.87 14.28 17.68
CA TRP A 52 7.79 13.21 18.06
C TRP A 52 7.23 12.37 19.22
N ALA A 53 6.67 13.01 20.24
CA ALA A 53 6.03 12.33 21.37
C ALA A 53 4.86 11.45 20.93
N ALA A 54 4.13 11.82 19.87
CA ALA A 54 3.06 11.00 19.30
C ALA A 54 3.59 9.78 18.52
N VAL A 55 4.77 9.89 17.87
CA VAL A 55 5.38 8.78 17.12
C VAL A 55 6.11 7.78 18.02
N LEU A 56 6.72 8.27 19.10
CA LEU A 56 7.61 7.50 19.96
C LEU A 56 6.99 6.21 20.54
N PRO A 57 5.72 6.17 21.00
CA PRO A 57 5.10 4.94 21.48
C PRO A 57 5.06 3.84 20.41
N HIS A 58 4.76 4.20 19.16
CA HIS A 58 4.74 3.25 18.04
C HIS A 58 6.14 2.74 17.72
N LEU A 59 7.15 3.62 17.79
CA LEU A 59 8.54 3.24 17.58
C LEU A 59 9.05 2.29 18.68
N ARG A 60 8.74 2.57 19.95
CA ARG A 60 9.15 1.73 21.09
C ARG A 60 8.60 0.32 20.95
N VAL A 61 7.30 0.16 20.68
CA VAL A 61 6.68 -1.15 20.49
C VAL A 61 7.39 -1.98 19.42
N VAL A 62 7.86 -1.33 18.36
CA VAL A 62 8.53 -2.00 17.25
C VAL A 62 10.00 -2.28 17.56
N VAL A 63 10.70 -1.42 18.31
CA VAL A 63 12.16 -1.46 18.47
C VAL A 63 12.61 -2.14 19.78
N MET A 64 11.69 -2.47 20.70
CA MET A 64 12.05 -3.15 21.96
C MET A 64 12.95 -4.37 21.72
N GLY A 65 14.16 -4.36 22.31
CA GLY A 65 15.05 -5.52 22.40
C GLY A 65 16.15 -5.66 21.35
N GLN A 66 16.42 -4.66 20.51
CA GLN A 66 17.37 -4.82 19.40
C GLN A 66 18.49 -3.75 19.34
N GLY A 67 19.65 -4.11 19.88
CA GLY A 67 20.94 -3.44 19.64
C GLY A 67 21.15 -2.08 20.34
N ARG A 68 22.31 -1.46 20.05
CA ARG A 68 22.70 -0.16 20.62
C ARG A 68 21.65 0.91 20.25
N PRO A 69 21.12 1.66 21.23
CA PRO A 69 20.21 2.77 20.96
C PRO A 69 20.83 3.73 19.94
N LEU A 70 20.04 4.10 18.94
CA LEU A 70 20.49 5.08 17.97
C LEU A 70 20.64 6.44 18.68
N ALA A 71 21.82 7.05 18.58
CA ALA A 71 22.15 8.32 19.25
C ALA A 71 21.05 9.37 19.04
N ASP A 72 20.54 9.51 17.81
CA ASP A 72 19.41 10.39 17.48
C ASP A 72 18.31 9.66 16.70
N ALA A 73 17.42 8.98 17.41
CA ALA A 73 16.26 8.30 16.81
C ALA A 73 15.33 9.27 16.04
N ARG A 74 15.14 10.49 16.56
CA ARG A 74 14.30 11.51 15.93
C ARG A 74 14.85 11.98 14.59
N ALA A 75 16.13 12.38 14.57
CA ALA A 75 16.80 12.82 13.34
C ALA A 75 16.75 11.74 12.25
N ARG A 76 16.84 10.47 12.64
CA ARG A 76 16.73 9.34 11.71
C ARG A 76 15.33 9.19 11.11
N ILE A 77 14.28 9.33 11.91
CA ILE A 77 12.90 9.29 11.43
C ILE A 77 12.59 10.54 10.58
N ASP A 78 13.07 11.71 10.98
CA ASP A 78 12.96 12.94 10.17
C ASP A 78 13.62 12.77 8.80
N ALA A 79 14.81 12.16 8.74
CA ALA A 79 15.47 11.85 7.47
C ALA A 79 14.60 10.97 6.55
N MET A 80 13.96 9.95 7.12
CA MET A 80 13.05 9.06 6.39
C MET A 80 11.80 9.79 5.91
N PHE A 81 11.21 10.65 6.73
CA PHE A 81 10.07 11.46 6.33
C PHE A 81 10.43 12.46 5.24
N ARG A 82 11.59 13.13 5.32
CA ARG A 82 12.05 14.09 4.30
C ARG A 82 12.10 13.46 2.93
N ILE A 83 12.76 12.30 2.82
CA ILE A 83 12.94 11.63 1.54
C ILE A 83 11.66 10.93 1.04
N ALA A 84 10.80 10.46 1.95
CA ALA A 84 9.50 9.91 1.57
C ALA A 84 8.55 10.99 1.04
N ALA A 85 8.54 12.16 1.69
CA ALA A 85 7.74 13.32 1.29
C ALA A 85 8.19 13.88 -0.06
N SER A 86 9.51 14.00 -0.29
CA SER A 86 10.04 14.46 -1.58
C SER A 86 9.83 13.46 -2.72
N GLY A 87 9.76 12.17 -2.41
CA GLY A 87 9.66 11.09 -3.40
C GLY A 87 10.97 10.82 -4.15
N GLN A 88 12.06 11.49 -3.79
CA GLN A 88 13.38 11.33 -4.42
C GLN A 88 14.07 10.02 -4.02
N PRO A 89 14.98 9.47 -4.85
CA PRO A 89 15.74 8.27 -4.50
C PRO A 89 16.65 8.52 -3.28
N TRP A 90 17.00 7.45 -2.54
CA TRP A 90 17.73 7.55 -1.27
C TRP A 90 19.05 8.32 -1.38
N HIS A 91 19.80 8.17 -2.48
CA HIS A 91 21.08 8.86 -2.69
C HIS A 91 20.97 10.41 -2.72
N ARG A 92 19.77 10.97 -2.89
CA ARG A 92 19.52 12.43 -2.81
C ARG A 92 19.25 12.92 -1.39
N LEU A 93 19.35 12.06 -0.39
CA LEU A 93 19.22 12.47 1.00
C LEU A 93 20.33 13.47 1.35
N PRO A 94 20.01 14.65 1.91
CA PRO A 94 21.02 15.63 2.30
C PRO A 94 21.98 15.10 3.35
N GLU A 95 23.25 15.50 3.24
CA GLU A 95 24.35 14.99 4.06
C GLU A 95 24.16 15.23 5.57
N GLN A 96 23.42 16.27 5.95
CA GLN A 96 23.08 16.58 7.35
C GLN A 96 22.32 15.46 8.09
N TYR A 97 21.74 14.48 7.38
CA TYR A 97 21.08 13.32 7.98
C TYR A 97 21.95 12.06 8.03
N GLY A 98 23.22 12.18 7.61
CA GLY A 98 24.17 11.09 7.53
C GLY A 98 24.04 10.24 6.27
N LYS A 99 24.69 9.07 6.30
CA LYS A 99 24.86 8.20 5.12
C LYS A 99 23.51 7.66 4.60
N PRO A 100 23.12 7.95 3.34
CA PRO A 100 21.85 7.51 2.74
C PRO A 100 21.56 6.01 2.87
N ASP A 101 22.59 5.18 2.65
CA ASP A 101 22.53 3.73 2.77
C ASP A 101 22.06 3.26 4.15
N THR A 102 22.57 3.91 5.20
CA THR A 102 22.24 3.55 6.59
C THR A 102 20.79 3.88 6.88
N VAL A 103 20.30 5.03 6.40
CA VAL A 103 18.89 5.43 6.54
C VAL A 103 17.99 4.48 5.76
N SER A 104 18.37 4.12 4.54
CA SER A 104 17.61 3.20 3.68
C SER A 104 17.50 1.79 4.26
N ARG A 105 18.60 1.22 4.78
CA ARG A 105 18.59 -0.10 5.46
C ARG A 105 17.72 -0.06 6.72
N HIS A 106 17.85 1.00 7.52
CA HIS A 106 17.04 1.18 8.72
C HIS A 106 15.54 1.33 8.39
N PHE A 107 15.20 2.06 7.32
CA PHE A 107 13.82 2.20 6.86
C PHE A 107 13.22 0.85 6.48
N ARG A 108 13.94 0.03 5.70
CA ARG A 108 13.48 -1.31 5.32
C ARG A 108 13.30 -2.21 6.54
N ARG A 109 14.20 -2.12 7.52
CA ARG A 109 14.06 -2.83 8.81
C ARG A 109 12.77 -2.43 9.52
N LEU A 110 12.54 -1.13 9.75
CA LEU A 110 11.32 -0.64 10.40
C LEU A 110 10.05 -0.99 9.60
N ALA A 111 10.13 -1.02 8.27
CA ALA A 111 9.02 -1.45 7.43
C ALA A 111 8.65 -2.91 7.70
N ARG A 112 9.63 -3.82 7.69
CA ARG A 112 9.39 -5.25 7.98
C ARG A 112 8.88 -5.49 9.39
N MET A 113 9.29 -4.65 10.35
CA MET A 113 8.77 -4.71 11.71
C MET A 113 7.39 -4.05 11.87
N GLY A 114 6.79 -3.53 10.79
CA GLY A 114 5.41 -3.05 10.77
C GLY A 114 5.19 -1.61 11.24
N LEU A 115 6.26 -0.82 11.47
CA LEU A 115 6.13 0.55 12.00
C LEU A 115 5.21 1.43 11.16
N TRP A 116 5.40 1.43 9.84
CA TRP A 116 4.69 2.35 8.94
C TRP A 116 3.20 2.05 8.86
N MET A 117 2.83 0.76 8.88
CA MET A 117 1.44 0.33 8.89
C MET A 117 0.77 0.66 10.24
N ARG A 118 1.52 0.50 11.35
CA ARG A 118 1.04 0.89 12.68
C ARG A 118 0.76 2.39 12.78
N LEU A 119 1.68 3.22 12.29
CA LEU A 119 1.49 4.67 12.23
C LEU A 119 0.33 5.05 11.30
N LEU A 120 0.19 4.39 10.15
CA LEU A 120 -0.91 4.63 9.23
C LEU A 120 -2.27 4.34 9.88
N GLY A 121 -2.39 3.21 10.58
CA GLY A 121 -3.59 2.87 11.35
C GLY A 121 -3.88 3.89 12.45
N ALA A 122 -2.85 4.31 13.18
CA ALA A 122 -2.99 5.32 14.23
C ALA A 122 -3.43 6.70 13.67
N CYS A 123 -3.00 7.10 12.47
CA CYS A 123 -3.51 8.31 11.81
C CYS A 123 -4.97 8.17 11.34
N ALA A 124 -5.38 6.97 10.94
CA ALA A 124 -6.73 6.70 10.45
C ALA A 124 -7.77 6.62 11.57
N ALA A 125 -7.33 6.34 12.81
CA ALA A 125 -8.19 6.20 13.97
C ALA A 125 -9.00 7.48 14.25
N PRO A 126 -10.29 7.36 14.66
CA PRO A 126 -11.16 8.50 14.93
C PRO A 126 -10.65 9.37 16.10
N ASP A 127 -9.94 8.76 17.04
CA ASP A 127 -9.32 9.33 18.24
C ASP A 127 -7.83 9.68 18.05
N ALA A 128 -7.33 9.67 16.81
CA ALA A 128 -5.93 9.97 16.52
C ALA A 128 -5.47 11.32 17.12
N PRO A 129 -4.36 11.35 17.88
CA PRO A 129 -3.85 12.58 18.47
C PRO A 129 -3.66 13.70 17.44
N PRO A 130 -4.00 14.97 17.76
CA PRO A 130 -3.85 16.08 16.81
C PRO A 130 -2.42 16.22 16.26
N ALA A 131 -1.41 15.94 17.09
CA ALA A 131 -0.01 15.94 16.68
C ALA A 131 0.27 14.88 15.59
N LEU A 132 -0.33 13.69 15.71
CA LEU A 132 -0.18 12.62 14.73
C LEU A 132 -0.89 12.97 13.41
N ARG A 133 -2.07 13.62 13.48
CA ARG A 133 -2.79 14.12 12.30
C ARG A 133 -1.99 15.19 11.54
N ARG A 134 -1.25 16.07 12.23
CA ARG A 134 -0.39 17.08 11.60
C ARG A 134 0.74 16.48 10.77
N ILE A 135 1.24 15.28 11.12
CA ILE A 135 2.26 14.56 10.35
C ILE A 135 1.67 13.48 9.42
N GLU A 136 0.34 13.39 9.29
CA GLU A 136 -0.34 12.37 8.47
C GLU A 136 0.25 12.32 7.05
N HIS A 137 0.54 13.49 6.46
CA HIS A 137 1.17 13.57 5.14
C HIS A 137 2.48 12.78 5.08
N PHE A 138 3.37 12.95 6.06
CA PHE A 138 4.66 12.26 6.08
C PHE A 138 4.50 10.76 6.34
N VAL A 139 3.60 10.38 7.25
CA VAL A 139 3.28 8.97 7.55
C VAL A 139 2.75 8.27 6.30
N VAL A 140 1.79 8.90 5.61
CA VAL A 140 1.19 8.41 4.37
C VAL A 140 2.23 8.23 3.27
N ARG A 141 3.15 9.19 3.12
CA ARG A 141 4.24 9.11 2.14
C ARG A 141 5.26 8.01 2.49
N ALA A 142 5.57 7.84 3.78
CA ALA A 142 6.43 6.77 4.26
C ALA A 142 5.78 5.39 4.07
N ALA A 143 4.51 5.24 4.44
CA ALA A 143 3.71 4.04 4.23
C ALA A 143 3.67 3.65 2.74
N ARG A 144 3.42 4.61 1.85
CA ARG A 144 3.47 4.38 0.39
C ARG A 144 4.82 3.82 -0.07
N ARG A 145 5.93 4.36 0.46
CA ARG A 145 7.28 3.86 0.14
C ARG A 145 7.53 2.48 0.77
N ALA A 146 6.98 2.22 1.96
CA ALA A 146 7.09 0.94 2.66
C ALA A 146 6.28 -0.18 2.01
N MET A 147 5.18 0.12 1.31
CA MET A 147 4.42 -0.88 0.52
C MET A 147 5.30 -1.57 -0.54
N ARG A 148 6.37 -0.91 -1.02
CA ARG A 148 7.34 -1.56 -1.91
C ARG A 148 8.13 -2.68 -1.23
N VAL A 149 8.24 -2.65 0.10
CA VAL A 149 8.90 -3.66 0.92
C VAL A 149 7.90 -4.70 1.42
N LEU A 150 6.68 -4.26 1.76
CA LEU A 150 5.65 -5.10 2.39
C LEU A 150 4.71 -5.78 1.39
N GLY A 151 4.67 -5.32 0.15
CA GLY A 151 3.83 -5.91 -0.89
C GLY A 151 2.35 -5.51 -0.78
N MET A 152 1.49 -6.42 -1.23
CA MET A 152 0.07 -6.14 -1.46
C MET A 152 -0.73 -5.96 -0.17
N ASP A 153 -0.42 -6.71 0.89
CA ASP A 153 -1.17 -6.67 2.16
C ASP A 153 -1.16 -5.28 2.79
N ALA A 154 -0.04 -4.56 2.67
CA ALA A 154 0.08 -3.18 3.12
C ALA A 154 -0.82 -2.22 2.31
N ALA A 155 -1.00 -2.49 1.01
CA ALA A 155 -1.92 -1.72 0.17
C ALA A 155 -3.39 -2.04 0.48
N VAL A 156 -3.73 -3.30 0.76
CA VAL A 156 -5.06 -3.71 1.27
C VAL A 156 -5.36 -2.98 2.58
N MET A 157 -4.40 -2.96 3.51
CA MET A 157 -4.56 -2.29 4.79
C MET A 157 -4.81 -0.79 4.62
N ALA A 158 -4.03 -0.11 3.77
CA ALA A 158 -4.24 1.32 3.50
C ALA A 158 -5.61 1.63 2.88
N GLU A 159 -6.12 0.76 1.99
CA GLU A 159 -7.47 0.88 1.45
C GLU A 159 -8.53 0.73 2.54
N ARG A 160 -8.39 -0.28 3.42
CA ARG A 160 -9.30 -0.52 4.55
C ARG A 160 -9.33 0.64 5.55
N LEU A 161 -8.21 1.33 5.72
CA LEU A 161 -8.11 2.51 6.59
C LEU A 161 -8.69 3.79 5.95
N GLY A 162 -9.07 3.77 4.66
CA GLY A 162 -9.65 4.92 3.96
C GLY A 162 -8.65 6.04 3.62
N LEU A 163 -7.34 5.83 3.82
CA LEU A 163 -6.29 6.80 3.53
C LEU A 163 -5.80 6.67 2.07
N LEU A 164 -6.60 7.20 1.13
CA LEU A 164 -6.33 7.08 -0.32
C LEU A 164 -5.00 7.73 -0.72
N SER A 165 -4.56 8.76 0.01
CA SER A 165 -3.26 9.40 -0.21
C SER A 165 -2.06 8.48 0.06
N ALA A 166 -2.24 7.31 0.70
CA ALA A 166 -1.17 6.31 0.88
C ALA A 166 -1.05 5.37 -0.32
N MET A 167 -2.10 5.21 -1.11
CA MET A 167 -2.11 4.30 -2.25
C MET A 167 -1.13 4.76 -3.33
N PRO A 168 -0.21 3.91 -3.83
CA PRO A 168 0.83 4.31 -4.80
C PRO A 168 0.29 4.64 -6.21
N VAL A 169 -0.98 4.32 -6.48
CA VAL A 169 -1.62 4.39 -7.80
C VAL A 169 -2.99 5.09 -7.68
N LEU A 170 -3.41 5.81 -8.73
CA LEU A 170 -4.71 6.50 -8.78
C LEU A 170 -5.89 5.52 -8.68
N PRO A 171 -7.05 5.94 -8.13
CA PRO A 171 -8.23 5.09 -7.97
C PRO A 171 -8.73 4.31 -9.20
N ILE A 172 -8.48 4.86 -10.39
CA ILE A 172 -8.86 4.28 -11.70
C ILE A 172 -7.90 3.16 -12.13
N TYR A 173 -6.63 3.25 -11.70
CA TYR A 173 -5.60 2.22 -11.94
C TYR A 173 -5.40 1.35 -10.69
N LEU A 174 -6.25 1.50 -9.67
CA LEU A 174 -6.14 0.78 -8.42
C LEU A 174 -6.18 -0.71 -8.71
N CYS A 175 -5.09 -1.38 -8.33
CA CYS A 175 -5.25 -2.67 -7.69
C CYS A 175 -6.40 -2.52 -6.69
N ARG A 176 -7.50 -3.27 -6.85
CA ARG A 176 -8.55 -3.31 -5.83
C ARG A 176 -8.20 -4.45 -4.88
N PRO A 177 -7.39 -4.19 -3.85
CA PRO A 177 -6.71 -5.25 -3.13
C PRO A 177 -7.70 -6.07 -2.29
N HIS A 178 -8.81 -5.47 -1.85
CA HIS A 178 -9.90 -6.24 -1.23
C HIS A 178 -10.52 -7.27 -2.18
N TRP A 179 -10.80 -6.91 -3.45
CA TRP A 179 -11.30 -7.87 -4.43
C TRP A 179 -10.24 -8.94 -4.72
N PHE A 180 -8.96 -8.56 -4.80
CA PHE A 180 -7.87 -9.53 -4.95
C PHE A 180 -7.90 -10.59 -3.83
N GLY A 181 -8.02 -10.19 -2.57
CA GLY A 181 -8.10 -11.14 -1.44
C GLY A 181 -9.35 -12.04 -1.47
N VAL A 182 -10.48 -11.53 -1.96
CA VAL A 182 -11.68 -12.36 -2.16
C VAL A 182 -11.43 -13.46 -3.20
N PHE A 183 -10.83 -13.11 -4.34
CA PHE A 183 -10.52 -14.09 -5.39
C PHE A 183 -9.37 -15.04 -5.02
N GLU A 184 -8.40 -14.56 -4.23
CA GLU A 184 -7.35 -15.41 -3.64
C GLU A 184 -7.95 -16.49 -2.73
N GLY A 185 -8.91 -16.13 -1.88
CA GLY A 185 -9.63 -17.10 -1.04
C GLY A 185 -10.36 -18.16 -1.88
N HIS A 186 -11.03 -17.74 -2.95
CA HIS A 186 -11.70 -18.66 -3.87
C HIS A 186 -10.71 -19.59 -4.61
N LEU A 187 -9.57 -19.06 -5.03
CA LEU A 187 -8.48 -19.84 -5.62
C LEU A 187 -7.95 -20.88 -4.62
N ALA A 188 -7.65 -20.46 -3.40
CA ALA A 188 -7.15 -21.36 -2.35
C ALA A 188 -8.16 -22.45 -2.00
N GLU A 189 -9.45 -22.13 -1.96
CA GLU A 189 -10.51 -23.12 -1.74
C GLU A 189 -10.59 -24.13 -2.89
N THR A 190 -10.56 -23.65 -4.12
CA THR A 190 -10.60 -24.51 -5.32
C THR A 190 -9.40 -25.46 -5.35
N LEU A 191 -8.20 -24.96 -5.05
CA LEU A 191 -6.99 -25.77 -4.98
C LEU A 191 -7.02 -26.78 -3.83
N ARG A 192 -7.58 -26.42 -2.67
CA ARG A 192 -7.77 -27.34 -1.54
C ARG A 192 -8.75 -28.46 -1.87
N ALA A 193 -9.89 -28.12 -2.48
CA ALA A 193 -10.92 -29.10 -2.86
C ALA A 193 -10.43 -30.13 -3.89
N HIS A 194 -9.47 -29.77 -4.74
CA HIS A 194 -8.90 -30.64 -5.77
C HIS A 194 -7.49 -31.14 -5.43
N ARG A 195 -7.08 -31.06 -4.15
CA ARG A 195 -5.74 -31.46 -3.70
C ARG A 195 -5.42 -32.91 -4.07
N ASP A 196 -6.40 -33.80 -3.93
CA ASP A 196 -6.23 -35.24 -4.13
C ASP A 196 -6.53 -35.67 -5.58
N ALA A 197 -7.10 -34.78 -6.39
CA ALA A 197 -7.42 -35.02 -7.80
C ALA A 197 -7.06 -33.81 -8.69
N PRO A 198 -5.75 -33.51 -8.92
CA PRO A 198 -5.32 -32.31 -9.63
C PRO A 198 -5.81 -32.22 -11.09
N LEU A 199 -6.03 -33.37 -11.73
CA LEU A 199 -6.53 -33.43 -13.11
C LEU A 199 -8.01 -33.07 -13.23
N ALA A 200 -8.77 -33.11 -12.12
CA ALA A 200 -10.17 -32.71 -12.07
C ALA A 200 -10.35 -31.19 -11.90
N LEU A 201 -9.25 -30.42 -11.85
CA LEU A 201 -9.31 -28.96 -11.70
C LEU A 201 -10.11 -28.31 -12.86
N PRO A 202 -11.01 -27.36 -12.55
CA PRO A 202 -11.74 -26.61 -13.58
C PRO A 202 -10.82 -25.56 -14.22
N PHE A 203 -9.93 -25.97 -15.12
CA PHE A 203 -8.90 -25.11 -15.73
C PHE A 203 -9.46 -23.87 -16.42
N LYS A 204 -10.65 -23.95 -17.03
CA LYS A 204 -11.30 -22.81 -17.68
C LYS A 204 -11.64 -21.71 -16.67
N ASP A 205 -12.24 -22.10 -15.55
CA ASP A 205 -12.66 -21.19 -14.48
C ASP A 205 -11.44 -20.65 -13.74
N LEU A 206 -10.44 -21.50 -13.49
CA LEU A 206 -9.15 -21.11 -12.95
C LEU A 206 -8.47 -20.04 -13.82
N ARG A 207 -8.51 -20.19 -15.14
CA ARG A 207 -7.92 -19.22 -16.06
C ARG A 207 -8.67 -17.88 -16.06
N ILE A 208 -9.99 -17.90 -15.93
CA ILE A 208 -10.81 -16.69 -15.79
C ILE A 208 -10.49 -16.02 -14.44
N LEU A 209 -10.48 -16.79 -13.36
CA LEU A 209 -10.13 -16.35 -12.02
C LEU A 209 -8.75 -15.68 -11.99
N LEU A 210 -7.74 -16.29 -12.58
CA LEU A 210 -6.39 -15.73 -12.68
C LEU A 210 -6.34 -14.43 -13.50
N ARG A 211 -7.14 -14.30 -14.57
CA ARG A 211 -7.25 -13.02 -15.31
C ARG A 211 -7.90 -11.92 -14.47
N VAL A 212 -8.96 -12.26 -13.76
CA VAL A 212 -9.68 -11.35 -12.86
C VAL A 212 -8.77 -10.92 -11.71
N MET A 213 -8.06 -11.86 -11.09
CA MET A 213 -7.01 -11.56 -10.11
C MET A 213 -5.92 -10.69 -10.71
N ARG A 214 -5.46 -10.93 -11.94
CA ARG A 214 -4.46 -10.07 -12.60
C ARG A 214 -4.98 -8.66 -12.89
N PHE A 215 -6.26 -8.52 -13.19
CA PHE A 215 -6.91 -7.21 -13.33
C PHE A 215 -6.97 -6.48 -11.99
N TYR A 216 -7.42 -7.16 -10.93
CA TYR A 216 -7.53 -6.58 -9.59
C TYR A 216 -6.20 -6.42 -8.86
N ALA A 217 -5.16 -7.17 -9.18
CA ALA A 217 -3.79 -6.95 -8.74
C ALA A 217 -3.21 -5.64 -9.31
N GLY A 218 -3.91 -5.02 -10.28
CA GLY A 218 -3.37 -3.93 -11.08
C GLY A 218 -2.25 -4.42 -11.99
N LYS A 219 -1.52 -3.51 -12.63
CA LYS A 219 -0.28 -3.88 -13.33
C LYS A 219 0.80 -4.15 -12.27
N PRO A 220 1.30 -5.39 -12.10
CA PRO A 220 2.37 -5.69 -11.14
C PRO A 220 3.63 -4.85 -11.42
N TRP A 221 3.80 -4.47 -12.69
CA TRP A 221 4.90 -3.69 -13.24
C TRP A 221 4.42 -2.29 -13.66
N HIS A 222 3.90 -1.49 -12.74
CA HIS A 222 3.87 -0.05 -12.98
C HIS A 222 5.21 0.53 -12.52
N ARG A 223 5.86 1.40 -13.32
CA ARG A 223 7.19 2.03 -13.02
C ARG A 223 7.32 2.64 -11.62
N ARG A 224 6.21 2.84 -10.91
CA ARG A 224 6.13 3.33 -9.53
C ARG A 224 6.22 2.24 -8.45
N TRP A 225 6.20 0.96 -8.79
CA TRP A 225 6.31 -0.20 -7.87
C TRP A 225 7.71 -0.84 -7.86
N ALA A 226 8.45 -0.85 -8.97
CA ALA A 226 9.78 -1.43 -9.04
C ALA A 226 10.80 -0.69 -8.13
N GLU A 227 11.71 -1.45 -7.52
CA GLU A 227 12.93 -0.87 -6.94
C GLU A 227 13.76 -0.22 -8.08
N PRO A 228 14.37 0.96 -7.85
CA PRO A 228 15.26 1.57 -8.83
C PRO A 228 16.52 0.73 -9.07
#